data_AF-A0A451BS91-F1
#
_entry.id   AF-A0A451BS91-F1
#
_cell.length_a   1.000
_cell.length_b   1.000
_cell.length_c   1.000
_cell.angle_alpha   90.00
_cell.angle_beta   90.00
_cell.angle_gamma   90.00
#
_symmetry.space_group_name_H-M   'P 1'
#
loop_
_entity.id
_entity.type
_entity.pdbx_description
1 polymer ?
#
loop_
_entity_poly.entity_id
_entity_poly.type
_entity_poly.pdbx_seq_one_letter_code
_entity_poly.pdbx_strand_id
1 'polypeptide(L)'
;MARGRKHTAQFKAKVALEAVKGQKTSGQLSSEFQVHPTVINRWKKQLLDSLPEVFQQGKKSPRTAEEALTGSLYQEIGRLKMELDWLKKKLPFSIEGRRGMVKVNQPHFSIVRQCRLVGLSRSSYYHRPAVETEENLRYMRLIDEQYMLTPFFGSRQMTRWLNNQGHNLNRKRIRRLMGKMGLWGTVPGPHTSRRHA
;
A
#
# COMPACT_ATOMS: atom_id res chain seq x y z
N MET A 1 36.74 -21.52 -7.20
CA MET A 1 37.39 -20.22 -6.94
C MET A 1 37.63 -20.08 -5.45
N ALA A 2 38.89 -20.03 -5.00
CA ALA A 2 39.24 -19.99 -3.59
C ALA A 2 38.79 -18.66 -2.94
N ARG A 3 37.99 -18.73 -1.87
CA ARG A 3 37.61 -17.55 -1.08
C ARG A 3 38.84 -17.07 -0.31
N GLY A 4 39.31 -15.86 -0.60
CA GLY A 4 40.42 -15.25 0.14
C GLY A 4 40.10 -15.05 1.62
N ARG A 5 41.10 -15.23 2.50
CA ARG A 5 40.98 -15.00 3.95
C ARG A 5 40.59 -13.55 4.23
N LYS A 6 39.48 -13.32 4.94
CA LYS A 6 39.06 -11.99 5.40
C LYS A 6 39.75 -11.68 6.74
N HIS A 7 40.54 -10.62 6.78
CA HIS A 7 41.19 -10.15 8.01
C HIS A 7 40.35 -9.06 8.70
N THR A 8 40.32 -9.07 10.04
CA THR A 8 39.63 -8.06 10.86
C THR A 8 40.32 -6.69 10.76
N ALA A 9 39.58 -5.60 10.97
CA ALA A 9 40.12 -4.24 10.88
C ALA A 9 41.27 -4.00 11.89
N GLN A 10 41.12 -4.49 13.13
CA GLN A 10 42.15 -4.43 14.16
C GLN A 10 43.43 -5.17 13.75
N PHE A 11 43.29 -6.36 13.15
CA PHE A 11 44.44 -7.13 12.68
C PHE A 11 45.18 -6.41 11.56
N LYS A 12 44.46 -5.83 10.58
CA LYS A 12 45.07 -5.03 9.50
C LYS A 12 45.82 -3.82 10.05
N ALA A 13 45.22 -3.11 11.01
CA ALA A 13 45.84 -1.94 11.65
C ALA A 13 47.12 -2.34 12.42
N LYS A 14 47.09 -3.44 13.18
CA LYS A 14 48.25 -3.95 13.91
C LYS A 14 49.41 -4.31 12.96
N VAL A 15 49.12 -5.05 11.89
CA VAL A 15 50.13 -5.45 10.89
C VAL A 15 50.68 -4.23 10.13
N ALA A 16 49.82 -3.27 9.76
CA ALA A 16 50.26 -2.04 9.10
C ALA A 16 51.16 -1.20 10.02
N LEU A 17 50.85 -1.13 11.32
CA LEU A 17 51.63 -0.38 12.30
C LEU A 17 53.02 -1.01 12.52
N GLU A 18 53.10 -2.33 12.65
CA GLU A 18 54.39 -3.04 12.70
C GLU A 18 55.21 -2.86 11.41
N ALA A 19 54.54 -2.81 10.25
CA ALA A 19 55.20 -2.53 8.97
C ALA A 19 55.67 -1.07 8.83
N VAL A 20 55.02 -0.11 9.49
CA VAL A 20 55.46 1.30 9.58
C VAL A 20 56.64 1.46 10.54
N LYS A 21 56.64 0.76 11.68
CA LYS A 21 57.75 0.77 12.66
C LYS A 21 59.09 0.34 12.07
N GLY A 22 59.09 -0.50 11.03
CA GLY A 22 60.28 -0.87 10.26
C GLY A 22 61.27 -1.80 10.99
N GLN A 23 60.93 -2.29 12.19
CA GLN A 23 61.79 -3.17 13.00
C GLN A 23 61.92 -4.59 12.42
N LYS A 24 60.96 -5.02 11.59
CA LYS A 24 60.92 -6.32 10.93
C LYS A 24 60.77 -6.12 9.43
N THR A 25 61.45 -6.95 8.63
CA THR A 25 61.29 -6.91 7.18
C THR A 25 59.92 -7.45 6.77
N SER A 26 59.44 -7.07 5.58
CA SER A 26 58.16 -7.55 5.05
C SER A 26 58.09 -9.09 4.94
N GLY A 27 59.23 -9.76 4.75
CA GLY A 27 59.34 -11.22 4.79
C GLY A 27 59.17 -11.81 6.19
N GLN A 28 59.76 -11.19 7.21
CA GLN A 28 59.60 -11.62 8.61
C GLN A 28 58.16 -11.42 9.10
N LEU A 29 57.55 -10.28 8.77
CA LEU A 29 56.13 -10.00 9.06
C LEU A 29 55.20 -10.97 8.33
N SER A 30 55.57 -11.40 7.12
CA SER A 30 54.83 -12.42 6.38
C SER A 30 54.84 -13.77 7.09
N SER A 31 55.98 -14.17 7.66
CA SER A 31 56.10 -15.43 8.42
C SER A 31 55.36 -15.37 9.75
N GLU A 32 55.44 -14.24 10.46
CA GLU A 32 54.81 -14.05 11.78
C GLU A 32 53.28 -13.93 11.70
N PHE A 33 52.79 -13.14 10.75
CA PHE A 33 51.36 -12.86 10.62
C PHE A 33 50.66 -13.73 9.57
N GLN A 34 51.40 -14.59 8.85
CA GLN A 34 50.90 -15.42 7.74
C GLN A 34 50.16 -14.62 6.66
N VAL A 35 50.68 -13.44 6.31
CA VAL A 35 50.12 -12.53 5.29
C VAL A 35 51.16 -12.24 4.23
N HIS A 36 50.78 -12.35 2.95
CA HIS A 36 51.70 -12.10 1.84
C HIS A 36 52.30 -10.66 1.88
N PRO A 37 53.61 -10.48 1.62
CA PRO A 37 54.29 -9.18 1.71
C PRO A 37 53.62 -8.03 0.93
N THR A 38 53.04 -8.32 -0.23
CA THR A 38 52.28 -7.34 -1.04
C THR A 38 51.06 -6.79 -0.32
N VAL A 39 50.37 -7.63 0.46
CA VAL A 39 49.18 -7.23 1.24
C VAL A 39 49.59 -6.36 2.42
N ILE A 40 50.71 -6.69 3.06
CA ILE A 40 51.31 -5.90 4.16
C ILE A 40 51.68 -4.50 3.66
N ASN A 41 52.34 -4.40 2.51
CA ASN A 41 52.70 -3.12 1.90
C ASN A 41 51.47 -2.29 1.50
N ARG A 42 50.41 -2.95 1.00
CA ARG A 42 49.13 -2.28 0.72
C ARG A 42 48.51 -1.70 2.00
N TRP A 43 48.49 -2.46 3.10
CA TRP A 43 47.96 -1.96 4.38
C TRP A 43 48.83 -0.87 4.98
N LYS A 44 50.16 -0.97 4.86
CA LYS A 44 51.10 0.09 5.25
C LYS A 44 50.79 1.40 4.52
N LYS A 45 50.61 1.34 3.20
CA LYS A 45 50.24 2.51 2.38
C LYS A 45 48.88 3.08 2.79
N GLN A 46 47.87 2.22 2.94
CA GLN A 46 46.54 2.61 3.39
C GLN A 46 46.57 3.31 4.76
N LEU A 47 47.41 2.84 5.69
CA LEU A 47 47.59 3.46 7.00
C LEU A 47 48.21 4.86 6.86
N LEU A 48 49.30 4.99 6.09
CA LEU A 48 49.98 6.27 5.84
C LEU A 48 49.08 7.31 5.16
N ASP A 49 48.22 6.88 4.22
CA ASP A 49 47.29 7.78 3.52
C ASP A 49 46.15 8.25 4.46
N SER A 50 45.68 7.38 5.36
CA SER A 50 44.59 7.70 6.31
C SER A 50 45.04 8.41 7.60
N LEU A 51 46.32 8.31 7.97
CA LEU A 51 46.87 8.91 9.20
C LEU A 51 46.65 10.43 9.28
N PRO A 52 46.90 11.24 8.22
CA PRO A 52 46.61 12.67 8.22
C PRO A 52 45.15 12.99 8.52
N GLU A 53 44.20 12.18 8.05
CA GLU A 53 42.76 12.38 8.28
C GLU A 53 42.39 12.11 9.75
N VAL A 54 43.00 11.10 10.38
CA VAL A 54 42.77 10.75 11.79
C VAL A 54 43.25 11.86 12.73
N PHE A 55 44.36 12.54 12.40
CA PHE A 55 44.88 13.64 13.22
C PHE A 55 44.23 15.00 12.92
N GLN A 56 43.42 15.13 11.86
CA GLN A 56 42.62 16.33 11.57
C GLN A 56 41.34 16.44 12.42
N GLN A 57 41.08 15.47 13.30
CA GLN A 57 39.85 15.28 14.08
C GLN A 57 39.48 16.41 15.08
N GLY A 58 40.25 17.51 15.12
CA GLY A 58 39.94 18.74 15.85
C GLY A 58 39.14 19.80 15.07
N LYS A 59 39.05 19.72 13.73
CA LYS A 59 38.11 20.54 12.94
C LYS A 59 36.84 19.73 12.72
N LYS A 60 35.68 20.30 13.06
CA LYS A 60 34.34 19.68 12.90
C LYS A 60 34.31 18.83 11.64
N SER A 61 34.26 17.51 11.83
CA SER A 61 34.25 16.56 10.73
C SER A 61 33.06 16.86 9.81
N PRO A 62 33.17 16.69 8.48
CA PRO A 62 32.01 16.71 7.59
C PRO A 62 30.89 15.77 8.05
N ARG A 63 31.21 14.70 8.79
CA ARG A 63 30.23 13.84 9.48
C ARG A 63 29.26 14.62 10.37
N THR A 64 29.73 15.58 11.16
CA THR A 64 28.85 16.33 12.08
C THR A 64 27.84 17.22 11.35
N ALA A 65 28.18 17.74 10.16
CA ALA A 65 27.25 18.51 9.33
C ALA A 65 26.25 17.59 8.62
N GLU A 66 26.72 16.45 8.10
CA GLU A 66 25.87 15.40 7.51
C GLU A 66 24.90 14.80 8.53
N GLU A 67 25.35 14.56 9.76
CA GLU A 67 24.53 14.07 10.88
C GLU A 67 23.46 15.08 11.29
N ALA A 68 23.79 16.38 11.32
CA ALA A 68 22.82 17.45 11.60
C ALA A 68 21.75 17.55 10.49
N LEU A 69 22.15 17.50 9.22
CA LEU A 69 21.23 17.46 8.08
C LEU A 69 20.33 16.21 8.12
N THR A 70 20.92 15.07 8.47
CA THR A 70 20.20 13.79 8.63
C THR A 70 19.12 13.90 9.70
N GLY A 71 19.43 14.52 10.84
CA GLY A 71 18.46 14.77 11.91
C GLY A 71 17.28 15.64 11.45
N SER A 72 17.57 16.74 10.74
CA SER A 72 16.55 17.64 10.21
C SER A 72 15.63 16.95 9.20
N LEU A 73 16.19 16.16 8.27
CA LEU A 73 15.42 15.40 7.29
C LEU A 73 14.51 14.35 7.95
N TYR A 74 15.00 13.64 8.97
CA TYR A 74 14.16 12.67 9.70
C TYR A 74 13.01 13.34 10.45
N GLN A 75 13.24 14.51 11.04
CA GLN A 75 12.16 15.29 11.67
C GLN A 75 11.09 15.70 10.66
N GLU A 76 11.51 16.16 9.48
CA GLU A 76 10.59 16.57 8.42
C GLU A 76 9.79 15.38 7.87
N ILE A 77 10.44 14.23 7.64
CA ILE A 77 9.75 12.98 7.25
C ILE A 77 8.73 12.58 8.33
N GLY A 78 9.09 12.70 9.61
CA GLY A 78 8.20 12.40 10.73
C GLY A 78 6.96 13.30 10.74
N ARG A 79 7.16 14.61 10.60
CA ARG A 79 6.08 15.60 10.50
C ARG A 79 5.16 15.32 9.31
N LEU A 80 5.73 15.16 8.11
CA LEU A 80 4.96 14.88 6.89
C LEU A 80 4.17 13.57 7.00
N LYS A 81 4.73 12.54 7.63
CA LYS A 81 4.01 11.28 7.88
C LYS A 81 2.78 11.50 8.75
N MET A 82 2.91 12.25 9.85
CA MET A 82 1.79 12.55 10.75
C MET A 82 0.70 13.37 10.05
N GLU A 83 1.08 14.40 9.29
CA GLU A 83 0.15 15.23 8.51
C GLU A 83 -0.59 14.41 7.45
N LEU A 84 0.11 13.54 6.72
CA LEU A 84 -0.48 12.64 5.73
C LEU A 84 -1.44 11.61 6.36
N ASP A 85 -1.09 11.04 7.51
CA ASP A 85 -1.96 10.09 8.21
C ASP A 85 -3.20 10.75 8.78
N TRP A 86 -3.10 12.00 9.24
CA TRP A 86 -4.25 12.81 9.63
C TRP A 86 -5.17 13.11 8.43
N LEU A 87 -4.62 13.55 7.30
CA LEU A 87 -5.38 13.82 6.08
C LEU A 87 -6.12 12.56 5.59
N LYS A 88 -5.45 11.41 5.55
CA LYS A 88 -6.08 10.13 5.16
C LYS A 88 -7.26 9.75 6.05
N LYS A 89 -7.21 10.07 7.35
CA LYS A 89 -8.33 9.86 8.28
C LYS A 89 -9.49 10.84 8.05
N LYS A 90 -9.21 12.03 7.52
CA LYS A 90 -10.21 13.09 7.28
C LYS A 90 -10.77 13.13 5.86
N LEU A 91 -10.12 12.45 4.90
CA LEU A 91 -10.63 12.33 3.52
C LEU A 91 -12.08 11.78 3.50
N PRO A 92 -12.91 12.19 2.52
CA PRO A 92 -14.30 11.79 2.46
C PRO A 92 -14.47 10.26 2.47
N PHE A 93 -15.47 9.80 3.21
CA PHE A 93 -15.74 8.38 3.41
C PHE A 93 -16.32 7.70 2.16
N SER A 94 -16.95 8.44 1.25
CA SER A 94 -17.60 7.84 0.09
C SER A 94 -16.60 7.44 -1.00
N ILE A 95 -16.86 6.28 -1.62
CA ILE A 95 -16.08 5.77 -2.76
C ILE A 95 -16.14 6.74 -3.93
N GLU A 96 -17.29 7.38 -4.16
CA GLU A 96 -17.48 8.37 -5.21
C GLU A 96 -16.66 9.64 -4.99
N GLY A 97 -16.63 10.17 -3.76
CA GLY A 97 -15.79 11.31 -3.41
C GLY A 97 -14.30 11.01 -3.64
N ARG A 98 -13.84 9.81 -3.27
CA ARG A 98 -12.47 9.36 -3.53
C ARG A 98 -12.15 9.16 -5.01
N ARG A 99 -13.11 8.68 -5.81
CA ARG A 99 -12.95 8.55 -7.27
C ARG A 99 -12.73 9.90 -7.93
N GLY A 100 -13.46 10.93 -7.52
CA GLY A 100 -13.34 12.29 -8.07
C GLY A 100 -11.95 12.92 -7.84
N MET A 101 -11.20 12.46 -6.83
CA MET A 101 -9.84 12.95 -6.55
C MET A 101 -8.79 12.38 -7.51
N VAL A 102 -9.09 11.31 -8.25
CA VAL A 102 -8.14 10.66 -9.17
C VAL A 102 -8.23 11.31 -10.56
N LYS A 103 -7.10 11.82 -11.06
CA LYS A 103 -6.97 12.51 -12.35
C LYS A 103 -6.20 11.66 -13.36
N VAL A 104 -6.83 11.38 -14.50
CA VAL A 104 -6.19 10.78 -15.68
C VAL A 104 -5.33 11.88 -16.32
N ASN A 105 -4.02 11.66 -16.51
CA ASN A 105 -3.01 12.63 -16.99
C ASN A 105 -2.41 13.59 -15.96
N GLN A 106 -1.86 13.03 -14.87
CA GLN A 106 -0.91 13.72 -14.01
C GLN A 106 0.53 13.27 -14.35
N PRO A 107 1.46 14.17 -14.70
CA PRO A 107 2.82 13.79 -15.14
C PRO A 107 3.64 13.09 -14.04
N HIS A 108 3.38 13.37 -12.76
CA HIS A 108 4.16 12.84 -11.64
C HIS A 108 3.58 11.57 -10.99
N PHE A 109 2.28 11.29 -11.19
CA PHE A 109 1.61 10.20 -10.48
C PHE A 109 0.74 9.36 -11.41
N SER A 110 1.07 8.06 -11.51
CA SER A 110 0.21 7.07 -12.16
C SER A 110 -1.12 6.91 -11.42
N ILE A 111 -2.17 6.48 -12.14
CA ILE A 111 -3.49 6.20 -11.57
C ILE A 111 -3.38 5.25 -10.37
N VAL A 112 -2.53 4.22 -10.46
CA VAL A 112 -2.31 3.26 -9.36
C VAL A 112 -1.75 3.96 -8.12
N ARG A 113 -0.81 4.89 -8.30
CA ARG A 113 -0.23 5.65 -7.19
C ARG A 113 -1.27 6.59 -6.58
N GLN A 114 -2.06 7.27 -7.40
CA GLN A 114 -3.15 8.13 -6.94
C GLN A 114 -4.19 7.35 -6.13
N CYS A 115 -4.66 6.19 -6.63
CA CYS A 115 -5.56 5.31 -5.89
C CYS A 115 -4.99 4.91 -4.53
N ARG A 116 -3.69 4.56 -4.47
CA ARG A 116 -3.02 4.21 -3.21
C ARG A 116 -2.95 5.39 -2.23
N LEU A 117 -2.72 6.62 -2.72
CA LEU A 117 -2.66 7.82 -1.87
C LEU A 117 -4.02 8.19 -1.28
N VAL A 118 -5.07 8.09 -2.10
CA VAL A 118 -6.46 8.40 -1.71
C VAL A 118 -7.09 7.29 -0.85
N GLY A 119 -6.47 6.10 -0.79
CA GLY A 119 -7.04 4.94 -0.09
C GLY A 119 -8.23 4.34 -0.83
N LEU A 120 -8.15 4.30 -2.16
CA LEU A 120 -9.15 3.71 -3.06
C LEU A 120 -8.55 2.45 -3.72
N SER A 121 -9.33 1.37 -3.82
CA SER A 121 -8.89 0.20 -4.58
C SER A 121 -8.92 0.51 -6.09
N ARG A 122 -7.97 -0.04 -6.86
CA ARG A 122 -7.92 0.18 -8.32
C ARG A 122 -9.21 -0.33 -9.00
N SER A 123 -9.72 -1.49 -8.60
CA SER A 123 -10.98 -2.03 -9.14
C SER A 123 -12.15 -1.11 -8.84
N SER A 124 -12.21 -0.56 -7.62
CA SER A 124 -13.19 0.46 -7.28
C SER A 124 -13.07 1.69 -8.15
N TYR A 125 -11.88 2.12 -8.61
CA TYR A 125 -11.79 3.27 -9.54
C TYR A 125 -12.44 2.98 -10.90
N TYR A 126 -12.14 1.83 -11.52
CA TYR A 126 -12.67 1.47 -12.83
C TYR A 126 -14.12 0.96 -12.81
N HIS A 127 -14.62 0.54 -11.65
CA HIS A 127 -15.97 0.01 -11.52
C HIS A 127 -17.02 1.08 -11.82
N ARG A 128 -17.75 0.93 -12.92
CA ARG A 128 -18.94 1.74 -13.20
C ARG A 128 -20.15 1.04 -12.57
N PRO A 129 -20.94 1.70 -11.71
CA PRO A 129 -22.15 1.10 -11.19
C PRO A 129 -23.06 0.73 -12.37
N ALA A 130 -23.55 -0.50 -12.37
CA ALA A 130 -24.48 -0.94 -13.41
C ALA A 130 -25.79 -0.15 -13.26
N VAL A 131 -26.14 0.61 -14.29
CA VAL A 131 -27.48 1.19 -14.42
C VAL A 131 -28.47 0.04 -14.65
N GLU A 132 -29.70 0.18 -14.16
CA GLU A 132 -30.74 -0.78 -14.51
C GLU A 132 -31.04 -0.74 -16.00
N THR A 133 -31.28 -1.90 -16.60
CA THR A 133 -31.66 -1.99 -18.01
C THR A 133 -33.01 -1.34 -18.26
N GLU A 134 -33.23 -0.80 -19.46
CA GLU A 134 -34.50 -0.18 -19.85
C GLU A 134 -35.69 -1.12 -19.64
N GLU A 135 -35.52 -2.41 -19.93
CA GLU A 135 -36.50 -3.44 -19.61
C GLU A 135 -36.85 -3.49 -18.12
N ASN A 136 -35.84 -3.46 -17.24
CA ASN A 136 -36.07 -3.48 -15.80
C ASN A 136 -36.79 -2.23 -15.34
N LEU A 137 -36.50 -1.07 -15.91
CA LEU A 137 -37.23 0.17 -15.64
C LEU A 137 -38.69 0.06 -16.09
N ARG A 138 -38.96 -0.54 -17.26
CA ARG A 138 -40.33 -0.83 -17.71
C ARG A 138 -41.06 -1.74 -16.74
N TYR A 139 -40.43 -2.82 -16.28
CA TYR A 139 -41.03 -3.70 -15.29
C TYR A 139 -41.23 -3.03 -13.93
N MET A 140 -40.32 -2.16 -13.51
CA MET A 140 -40.50 -1.36 -12.28
C MET A 140 -41.75 -0.48 -12.38
N ARG A 141 -42.02 0.16 -13.52
CA ARG A 141 -43.26 0.94 -13.73
C ARG A 141 -44.52 0.08 -13.63
N LEU A 142 -44.54 -1.06 -14.32
CA LEU A 142 -45.69 -1.99 -14.26
C LEU A 142 -45.91 -2.56 -12.86
N ILE A 143 -44.82 -2.85 -12.13
CA ILE A 143 -44.90 -3.28 -10.74
C ILE A 143 -45.49 -2.18 -9.87
N ASP A 144 -45.07 -0.92 -10.06
CA ASP A 144 -45.57 0.22 -9.29
C ASP A 144 -47.06 0.42 -9.51
N GLU A 145 -47.49 0.49 -10.78
CA GLU A 145 -48.89 0.61 -11.18
C GLU A 145 -49.75 -0.51 -10.57
N GLN A 146 -49.29 -1.76 -10.67
CA GLN A 146 -50.02 -2.90 -10.11
C GLN A 146 -50.00 -2.89 -8.58
N TYR A 147 -48.92 -2.42 -7.96
CA TYR A 147 -48.81 -2.35 -6.51
C TYR A 147 -49.78 -1.33 -5.92
N MET A 148 -50.04 -0.20 -6.61
CA MET A 148 -51.07 0.77 -6.21
C MET A 148 -52.46 0.16 -6.16
N LEU A 149 -52.77 -0.76 -7.09
CA LEU A 149 -54.04 -1.48 -7.12
C LEU A 149 -54.08 -2.64 -6.12
N THR A 150 -52.94 -3.27 -5.86
CA THR A 150 -52.84 -4.49 -5.06
C THR A 150 -51.67 -4.46 -4.06
N PRO A 151 -51.74 -3.65 -2.99
CA PRO A 151 -50.63 -3.51 -2.02
C PRO A 151 -50.26 -4.81 -1.29
N PHE A 152 -51.18 -5.76 -1.19
CA PHE A 152 -50.97 -7.07 -0.58
C PHE A 152 -50.21 -8.06 -1.48
N PHE A 153 -49.96 -7.72 -2.75
CA PHE A 153 -49.21 -8.58 -3.66
C PHE A 153 -47.73 -8.65 -3.26
N GLY A 154 -47.33 -9.84 -2.81
CA GLY A 154 -45.90 -10.17 -2.69
C GLY A 154 -45.29 -10.60 -4.02
N SER A 155 -43.96 -10.78 -4.02
CA SER A 155 -43.18 -11.21 -5.21
C SER A 155 -43.77 -12.41 -5.98
N ARG A 156 -44.42 -13.36 -5.29
CA ARG A 156 -45.05 -14.53 -5.92
C ARG A 156 -46.26 -14.14 -6.78
N GLN A 157 -47.16 -13.33 -6.23
CA GLN A 157 -48.37 -12.89 -6.93
C GLN A 157 -48.02 -11.92 -8.06
N MET A 158 -47.12 -10.96 -7.79
CA MET A 158 -46.62 -10.04 -8.81
C MET A 158 -45.98 -10.77 -10.00
N THR A 159 -45.27 -11.88 -9.75
CA THR A 159 -44.73 -12.73 -10.83
C THR A 159 -45.82 -13.38 -11.67
N ARG A 160 -46.87 -13.92 -11.03
CA ARG A 160 -47.98 -14.53 -11.77
C ARG A 160 -48.71 -13.49 -12.62
N TRP A 161 -48.96 -12.31 -12.05
CA TRP A 161 -49.62 -11.22 -12.76
C TRP A 161 -48.82 -10.74 -13.98
N LEU A 162 -47.51 -10.46 -13.82
CA LEU A 162 -46.65 -10.08 -14.95
C LEU A 162 -46.52 -11.18 -16.02
N ASN A 163 -46.49 -12.45 -15.61
CA ASN A 163 -46.40 -13.56 -16.56
C ASN A 163 -47.72 -13.79 -17.30
N ASN A 164 -48.86 -13.54 -16.67
CA ASN A 164 -50.16 -13.57 -17.32
C ASN A 164 -50.29 -12.47 -18.39
N GLN A 165 -49.53 -11.38 -18.27
CA GLN A 165 -49.41 -10.34 -19.30
C GLN A 165 -48.36 -10.66 -20.39
N GLY A 166 -47.74 -11.85 -20.34
CA GLY A 166 -46.80 -12.32 -21.37
C GLY A 166 -45.32 -12.01 -21.12
N HIS A 167 -44.94 -11.48 -19.96
CA HIS A 167 -43.55 -11.07 -19.70
C HIS A 167 -42.60 -12.21 -19.29
N ASN A 168 -43.11 -13.41 -18.95
CA ASN A 168 -42.32 -14.62 -18.63
C ASN A 168 -41.07 -14.39 -17.75
N LEU A 169 -41.24 -13.66 -16.65
CA LEU A 169 -40.19 -13.27 -15.72
C LEU A 169 -40.00 -14.28 -14.59
N ASN A 170 -38.75 -14.43 -14.15
CA ASN A 170 -38.41 -15.23 -12.98
C ASN A 170 -38.74 -14.46 -11.68
N ARG A 171 -39.35 -15.16 -10.71
CA ARG A 171 -39.63 -14.62 -9.37
C ARG A 171 -38.42 -13.97 -8.69
N LYS A 172 -37.21 -14.51 -8.87
CA LYS A 172 -35.99 -13.92 -8.31
C LYS A 172 -35.72 -12.52 -8.87
N ARG A 173 -35.99 -12.30 -10.17
CA ARG A 173 -35.86 -11.01 -10.84
C ARG A 173 -36.86 -10.00 -10.26
N ILE A 174 -38.13 -10.39 -10.17
CA ILE A 174 -39.20 -9.52 -9.63
C ILE A 174 -38.97 -9.19 -8.16
N ARG A 175 -38.58 -10.17 -7.33
CA ARG A 175 -38.24 -9.92 -5.92
C ARG A 175 -37.11 -8.88 -5.79
N ARG A 176 -36.09 -8.95 -6.65
CA ARG A 176 -34.99 -7.98 -6.67
C ARG A 176 -35.50 -6.59 -7.07
N LEU A 177 -36.34 -6.48 -8.10
CA LEU A 177 -36.91 -5.21 -8.56
C LEU A 177 -37.80 -4.57 -7.49
N MET A 178 -38.73 -5.33 -6.91
CA MET A 178 -39.56 -4.87 -5.78
C MET A 178 -38.70 -4.40 -4.61
N GLY A 179 -37.65 -5.16 -4.26
CA GLY A 179 -36.72 -4.77 -3.20
C GLY A 179 -35.96 -3.47 -3.50
N LYS A 180 -35.57 -3.22 -4.76
CA LYS A 180 -34.95 -1.95 -5.18
C LYS A 180 -35.92 -0.76 -5.06
N MET A 181 -37.20 -0.99 -5.27
CA MET A 181 -38.25 0.01 -5.13
C MET A 181 -38.74 0.16 -3.68
N GLY A 182 -38.27 -0.67 -2.74
CA GLY A 182 -38.76 -0.67 -1.35
C GLY A 182 -40.15 -1.28 -1.16
N LEU A 183 -40.65 -2.01 -2.16
CA LEU A 183 -41.99 -2.59 -2.14
C LEU A 183 -41.99 -3.98 -1.51
N TRP A 184 -42.97 -4.22 -0.63
CA TRP A 184 -43.22 -5.50 0.03
C TRP A 184 -44.73 -5.75 0.09
N GLY A 185 -45.16 -7.02 -0.02
CA GLY A 185 -46.59 -7.33 0.08
C GLY A 185 -47.05 -7.15 1.52
N THR A 186 -48.15 -6.41 1.74
CA THR A 186 -48.71 -6.08 3.06
C THR A 186 -49.39 -7.26 3.79
N VAL A 187 -49.02 -8.49 3.44
CA VAL A 187 -49.57 -9.71 4.05
C VAL A 187 -48.73 -10.16 5.25
N PRO A 188 -49.37 -10.73 6.29
CA PRO A 188 -48.64 -11.33 7.40
C PRO A 188 -47.66 -12.40 6.90
N GLY A 189 -46.45 -12.42 7.47
CA GLY A 189 -45.45 -13.42 7.16
C GLY A 189 -45.92 -14.85 7.51
N PRO A 190 -45.28 -15.90 6.96
CA PRO A 190 -45.60 -17.27 7.35
C PRO A 190 -45.37 -17.47 8.87
N HIS A 191 -46.19 -18.32 9.51
CA HIS A 191 -46.16 -18.66 10.94
C HIS A 191 -46.66 -17.59 11.91
N THR A 192 -47.61 -16.75 11.51
CA THR A 192 -48.29 -15.80 12.42
C THR A 192 -49.08 -16.46 13.55
N SER A 193 -49.38 -17.76 13.45
CA SER A 193 -50.01 -18.55 14.52
C SER A 193 -49.03 -19.05 15.59
N ARG A 194 -47.72 -18.90 15.37
CA ARG A 194 -46.71 -19.30 16.36
C ARG A 194 -46.38 -18.10 17.25
N ARG A 195 -46.56 -18.25 18.57
CA ARG A 195 -46.09 -17.28 19.56
C ARG A 195 -44.57 -17.12 19.41
N HIS A 196 -44.06 -15.89 19.42
CA HIS A 196 -42.62 -15.67 19.52
C HIS A 196 -42.15 -16.23 20.87
N ALA A 197 -41.26 -17.21 20.83
CA ALA A 197 -40.61 -17.78 22.00
C ALA A 197 -39.50 -16.84 22.50
#